data_AF-A0A2N0LUI6-F1
#
_entry.id   AF-A0A2N0LUI6-F1
#
_cell.length_a   1.000
_cell.length_b   1.000
_cell.length_c   1.000
_cell.angle_alpha   90.00
_cell.angle_beta   90.00
_cell.angle_gamma   90.00
#
_symmetry.space_group_name_H-M   'P 1'
#
loop_
_entity.id
_entity.type
_entity.pdbx_description
1 polymer ?
#
loop_
_entity_poly.entity_id
_entity_poly.type
_entity_poly.pdbx_seq_one_letter_code
_entity_poly.pdbx_strand_id
1 'polypeptide(L)'
;MREVAEFVGLGPAELAVIRATAPVVLEHGEELTAAVYDHFLKFTDSRRFFLAEDGEVDEPKLERRKHSLLRWLKGSIDFKLDEDYPIRVLATGIVHSHPPLHRAHLGSIPSRYMVATISYIQTALNDIFFKEYDTAEEADRASVAWSKLLMVQLDVLLAGYMNDTPTEPEIPEAEVPKAEITESENNVAGNRVGAKTVETIN
;
A
#
# COMPACT_ATOMS: atom_id res chain seq x y z
N MET A 1 -6.68 0.93 -8.89
CA MET A 1 -6.39 -0.46 -9.34
C MET A 1 -6.23 -0.59 -10.85
N ARG A 2 -7.24 -0.27 -11.67
CA ARG A 2 -7.11 -0.40 -13.14
C ARG A 2 -5.91 0.35 -13.72
N GLU A 3 -5.73 1.62 -13.35
CA GLU A 3 -4.59 2.42 -13.82
C GLU A 3 -3.23 1.81 -13.42
N VAL A 4 -3.10 1.33 -12.19
CA VAL A 4 -1.87 0.66 -11.73
C VAL A 4 -1.67 -0.68 -12.44
N ALA A 5 -2.73 -1.44 -12.69
CA ALA A 5 -2.67 -2.67 -13.47
C ALA A 5 -2.21 -2.41 -14.91
N GLU A 6 -2.74 -1.37 -15.56
CA GLU A 6 -2.28 -0.92 -16.88
C GLU A 6 -0.82 -0.46 -16.84
N PHE A 7 -0.43 0.32 -15.83
CA PHE A 7 0.92 0.83 -15.66
C PHE A 7 1.97 -0.29 -15.55
N VAL A 8 1.69 -1.34 -14.78
CA VAL A 8 2.59 -2.50 -14.66
C VAL A 8 2.43 -3.51 -15.81
N GLY A 9 1.50 -3.27 -16.74
CA GLY A 9 1.18 -4.17 -17.82
C GLY A 9 0.60 -5.51 -17.36
N LEU A 10 -0.27 -5.50 -16.34
CA LEU A 10 -1.09 -6.67 -15.94
C LEU A 10 -2.33 -6.74 -16.85
N GLY A 11 -2.16 -7.31 -18.03
CA GLY A 11 -3.22 -7.44 -19.03
C GLY A 11 -3.81 -8.86 -19.10
N PRO A 12 -4.71 -9.11 -20.07
CA PRO A 12 -5.30 -10.43 -20.30
C PRO A 12 -4.27 -11.55 -20.51
N ALA A 13 -3.12 -11.25 -21.11
CA ALA A 13 -2.05 -12.21 -21.33
C ALA A 13 -1.38 -12.64 -20.02
N GLU A 14 -1.06 -11.69 -19.14
CA GLU A 14 -0.53 -11.98 -17.80
C GLU A 14 -1.54 -12.75 -16.95
N LEU A 15 -2.82 -12.36 -17.00
CA LEU A 15 -3.87 -13.07 -16.27
C LEU A 15 -4.04 -14.51 -16.75
N ALA A 16 -3.82 -14.78 -18.05
CA ALA A 16 -3.81 -16.15 -18.57
C ALA A 16 -2.63 -16.96 -18.02
N VAL A 17 -1.44 -16.37 -17.94
CA VAL A 17 -0.25 -17.00 -17.34
C VAL A 17 -0.49 -17.30 -15.85
N ILE A 18 -1.03 -16.35 -15.10
CA ILE A 18 -1.35 -16.53 -13.67
C ILE A 18 -2.32 -17.70 -13.50
N ARG A 19 -3.39 -17.78 -14.30
CA ARG A 19 -4.34 -18.90 -14.25
C ARG A 19 -3.70 -20.24 -14.60
N ALA A 20 -2.82 -20.27 -15.61
CA ALA A 20 -2.15 -21.51 -16.03
C ALA A 20 -1.12 -22.01 -14.99
N THR A 21 -0.48 -21.09 -14.26
CA THR A 21 0.58 -21.39 -13.27
C THR A 21 0.05 -21.49 -11.84
N ALA A 22 -1.20 -21.10 -11.59
CA ALA A 22 -1.86 -21.17 -10.30
C ALA A 22 -1.85 -22.56 -9.63
N PRO A 23 -2.06 -23.68 -10.35
CA PRO A 23 -1.99 -25.01 -9.73
C PRO A 23 -0.64 -25.28 -9.05
N VAL A 24 0.46 -24.90 -9.70
CA VAL A 24 1.83 -25.03 -9.15
C VAL A 24 1.96 -24.20 -7.88
N VAL A 25 1.51 -22.94 -7.90
CA VAL A 25 1.54 -22.08 -6.70
C VAL A 25 0.70 -22.66 -5.55
N LEU A 26 -0.43 -23.29 -5.86
CA LEU A 26 -1.31 -23.88 -4.85
C LEU A 26 -0.75 -25.17 -4.25
N GLU A 27 -0.04 -25.98 -5.04
CA GLU A 27 0.66 -27.17 -4.55
C GLU A 27 1.71 -26.80 -3.49
N HIS A 28 2.42 -25.69 -3.72
CA HIS A 28 3.42 -25.14 -2.80
C HIS A 28 2.86 -24.18 -1.74
N GLY A 29 1.54 -23.94 -1.72
CA GLY A 29 0.94 -22.85 -0.97
C GLY A 29 1.09 -22.97 0.55
N GLU A 30 1.00 -24.17 1.11
CA GLU A 30 1.19 -24.39 2.54
C GLU A 30 2.63 -24.10 2.97
N GLU A 31 3.62 -24.64 2.24
CA GLU A 31 5.03 -24.40 2.48
C GLU A 31 5.39 -22.92 2.32
N LEU A 32 4.93 -22.28 1.24
CA LEU A 32 5.16 -20.86 0.97
C LEU A 32 4.65 -19.99 2.12
N THR A 33 3.42 -20.24 2.58
CA THR A 33 2.84 -19.44 3.67
C THR A 33 3.49 -19.70 5.01
N ALA A 34 3.87 -20.95 5.31
CA ALA A 34 4.66 -21.26 6.50
C ALA A 34 6.01 -20.51 6.48
N ALA A 35 6.72 -20.54 5.35
CA ALA A 35 8.01 -19.87 5.19
C ALA A 35 7.93 -18.35 5.44
N VAL A 36 6.84 -17.69 5.06
CA VAL A 36 6.62 -16.26 5.36
C VAL A 36 6.52 -16.02 6.88
N TYR A 37 5.71 -16.82 7.58
CA TYR A 37 5.54 -16.64 9.04
C TYR A 37 6.80 -17.03 9.81
N ASP A 38 7.47 -18.10 9.42
CA ASP A 38 8.77 -18.48 10.00
C ASP A 38 9.81 -17.39 9.77
N HIS A 39 9.75 -16.67 8.65
CA HIS A 39 10.60 -15.52 8.39
C HIS A 39 10.29 -14.35 9.33
N PHE A 40 9.01 -14.05 9.61
CA PHE A 40 8.65 -13.00 10.58
C PHE A 40 9.19 -13.28 11.98
N LEU A 41 9.26 -14.55 12.40
CA LEU A 41 9.75 -14.92 13.73
C LEU A 41 11.25 -14.66 13.90
N LYS A 42 12.01 -14.47 12.81
CA LYS A 42 13.46 -14.18 12.85
C LYS A 42 13.78 -12.74 13.27
N PHE A 43 12.81 -11.82 13.22
CA PHE A 43 13.02 -10.40 13.51
C PHE A 43 12.14 -9.94 14.67
N THR A 44 12.73 -9.31 15.68
CA THR A 44 12.04 -8.88 16.90
C THR A 44 10.78 -8.05 16.63
N ASP A 45 10.87 -7.08 15.73
CA ASP A 45 9.78 -6.14 15.42
C ASP A 45 8.55 -6.81 14.79
N SER A 46 8.74 -7.84 13.98
CA SER A 46 7.64 -8.62 13.39
C SER A 46 7.22 -9.78 14.29
N ARG A 47 8.16 -10.40 15.00
CA ARG A 47 7.92 -11.52 15.92
C ARG A 47 6.91 -11.15 17.02
N ARG A 48 6.98 -9.93 17.55
CA ARG A 48 6.13 -9.46 18.66
C ARG A 48 4.62 -9.62 18.42
N PHE A 49 4.16 -9.64 17.16
CA PHE A 49 2.74 -9.79 16.84
C PHE A 49 2.22 -11.24 17.02
N PHE A 50 3.14 -12.19 17.16
CA PHE A 50 2.88 -13.63 17.24
C PHE A 50 3.25 -14.23 18.59
N LEU A 51 3.50 -13.41 19.61
CA LEU A 51 3.81 -13.88 20.96
C LEU A 51 2.55 -13.98 21.83
N ALA A 52 2.58 -14.91 22.77
CA ALA A 52 1.67 -15.00 23.91
C ALA A 52 2.12 -14.06 25.04
N GLU A 53 1.35 -14.00 26.14
CA GLU A 53 1.64 -13.12 27.28
C GLU A 53 2.96 -13.46 28.00
N ASP A 54 3.39 -14.71 27.95
CA ASP A 54 4.66 -15.19 28.49
C ASP A 54 5.88 -14.89 27.59
N GLY A 55 5.65 -14.33 26.39
CA GLY A 55 6.68 -14.02 25.41
C GLY A 55 7.08 -15.19 24.50
N GLU A 56 6.48 -16.37 24.67
CA GLU A 56 6.65 -17.49 23.74
C GLU A 56 5.77 -17.33 22.50
N VAL A 57 6.05 -18.11 21.45
CA VAL A 57 5.26 -18.06 20.21
C VAL A 57 3.86 -18.64 20.46
N ASP A 58 2.82 -17.89 20.11
CA ASP A 58 1.43 -18.35 20.11
C ASP A 58 1.18 -19.21 18.86
N GLU A 59 1.53 -20.49 18.94
CA GLU A 59 1.41 -21.45 17.83
C GLU A 59 -0.02 -21.52 17.26
N PRO A 60 -1.11 -21.62 18.07
CA PRO A 60 -2.46 -21.59 17.53
C PRO A 60 -2.78 -20.33 16.72
N LYS A 61 -2.30 -19.16 17.16
CA LYS A 61 -2.45 -17.90 16.42
C LYS A 61 -1.64 -17.92 15.14
N LEU A 62 -0.39 -18.39 15.19
CA LEU A 62 0.49 -18.50 14.03
C LEU A 62 -0.16 -19.37 12.94
N GLU A 63 -0.68 -20.54 13.31
CA GLU A 63 -1.36 -21.45 12.38
C GLU A 63 -2.60 -20.81 11.76
N ARG A 64 -3.46 -20.14 12.54
CA ARG A 64 -4.61 -19.40 11.98
C ARG A 64 -4.18 -18.32 10.97
N ARG A 65 -3.00 -17.73 11.16
CA ARG A 65 -2.46 -16.67 10.30
C ARG A 65 -1.86 -17.25 9.02
N LYS A 66 -1.16 -18.39 9.08
CA LYS A 66 -0.74 -19.17 7.90
C LYS A 66 -1.94 -19.51 7.00
N HIS A 67 -3.00 -20.08 7.57
CA HIS A 67 -4.25 -20.35 6.84
C HIS A 67 -4.91 -19.11 6.24
N SER A 68 -4.83 -17.97 6.93
CA SER A 68 -5.39 -16.71 6.42
C SER A 68 -4.62 -16.19 5.23
N LEU A 69 -3.29 -16.30 5.24
CA LEU A 69 -2.45 -15.93 4.09
C LEU A 69 -2.68 -16.89 2.91
N LEU A 70 -2.83 -18.20 3.17
CA LEU A 70 -3.14 -19.17 2.11
C LEU A 70 -4.50 -18.88 1.45
N ARG A 71 -5.51 -18.47 2.23
CA ARG A 71 -6.80 -18.03 1.67
C ARG A 71 -6.67 -16.75 0.84
N TRP A 72 -5.83 -15.81 1.26
CA TRP A 72 -5.53 -14.63 0.46
C TRP A 72 -4.88 -15.02 -0.87
N LEU A 73 -3.88 -15.90 -0.85
CA LEU A 73 -3.19 -16.40 -2.05
C LEU A 73 -4.16 -17.10 -3.01
N LYS A 74 -5.03 -17.97 -2.47
CA LYS A 74 -6.13 -18.60 -3.25
C LYS A 74 -7.04 -17.55 -3.88
N GLY A 75 -7.44 -16.54 -3.11
CA GLY A 75 -8.24 -15.43 -3.63
C GLY A 75 -7.53 -14.62 -4.71
N SER A 76 -6.20 -14.49 -4.66
CA SER A 76 -5.39 -13.80 -5.68
C SER A 76 -5.38 -14.53 -7.03
N ILE A 77 -5.68 -15.82 -7.07
CA ILE A 77 -5.79 -16.57 -8.33
C ILE A 77 -7.11 -16.27 -9.04
N ASP A 78 -8.19 -16.17 -8.27
CA ASP A 78 -9.53 -15.76 -8.73
C ASP A 78 -9.62 -14.23 -8.94
N PHE A 79 -8.47 -13.56 -9.08
CA PHE A 79 -8.40 -12.12 -9.17
C PHE A 79 -9.18 -11.60 -10.38
N LYS A 80 -10.15 -10.74 -10.06
CA LYS A 80 -10.91 -9.97 -11.03
C LYS A 80 -10.80 -8.50 -10.64
N LEU A 81 -10.21 -7.71 -11.54
CA LEU A 81 -9.96 -6.29 -11.34
C LEU A 81 -11.25 -5.49 -11.08
N ASP A 82 -12.36 -5.93 -11.66
CA ASP A 82 -13.62 -5.17 -11.73
C ASP A 82 -14.70 -5.65 -10.73
N GLU A 83 -14.37 -6.56 -9.80
CA GLU A 83 -15.33 -7.10 -8.81
C GLU A 83 -14.94 -6.71 -7.37
N ASP A 84 -15.47 -7.38 -6.34
CA ASP A 84 -15.28 -7.05 -4.92
C ASP A 84 -13.86 -7.36 -4.37
N TYR A 85 -13.00 -7.98 -5.16
CA TYR A 85 -11.68 -8.39 -4.71
C TYR A 85 -10.79 -7.21 -4.21
N PRO A 86 -10.70 -6.06 -4.91
CA PRO A 86 -10.06 -4.84 -4.44
C PRO A 86 -10.50 -4.41 -3.03
N ILE A 87 -11.81 -4.51 -2.74
CA ILE A 87 -12.37 -4.13 -1.45
C ILE A 87 -11.83 -5.05 -0.35
N ARG A 88 -11.70 -6.35 -0.61
CA ARG A 88 -11.12 -7.31 0.34
C ARG A 88 -9.64 -7.07 0.59
N VAL A 89 -8.89 -6.71 -0.46
CA VAL A 89 -7.46 -6.36 -0.32
C VAL A 89 -7.31 -5.07 0.48
N LEU A 90 -8.11 -4.04 0.19
CA LEU A 90 -8.09 -2.78 0.94
C LEU A 90 -8.46 -3.01 2.41
N ALA A 91 -9.52 -3.78 2.67
CA ALA A 91 -9.92 -4.15 4.02
C ALA A 91 -8.76 -4.83 4.76
N THR A 92 -8.00 -5.71 4.09
CA THR A 92 -6.80 -6.33 4.65
C THR A 92 -5.77 -5.28 5.04
N GLY A 93 -5.45 -4.32 4.17
CA GLY A 93 -4.55 -3.19 4.49
C GLY A 93 -5.00 -2.43 5.73
N ILE A 94 -6.30 -2.09 5.81
CA ILE A 94 -6.90 -1.36 6.94
C ILE A 94 -6.74 -2.14 8.26
N VAL A 95 -6.96 -3.46 8.29
CA VAL A 95 -6.83 -4.22 9.56
C VAL A 95 -5.38 -4.30 10.04
N HIS A 96 -4.40 -4.16 9.14
CA HIS A 96 -2.97 -4.14 9.51
C HIS A 96 -2.51 -2.74 9.92
N SER A 97 -3.01 -1.69 9.29
CA SER A 97 -2.69 -0.29 9.62
C SER A 97 -3.43 0.22 10.86
N HIS A 98 -4.70 -0.15 11.00
CA HIS A 98 -5.61 0.28 12.06
C HIS A 98 -6.27 -0.95 12.69
N PRO A 99 -5.57 -1.67 13.60
CA PRO A 99 -6.11 -2.87 14.21
C PRO A 99 -7.41 -2.56 14.99
N PRO A 100 -8.40 -3.47 14.96
CA PRO A 100 -9.66 -3.28 15.66
C PRO A 100 -9.45 -3.20 17.18
N LEU A 101 -10.39 -2.60 17.92
CA LEU A 101 -10.26 -2.28 19.35
C LEU A 101 -9.73 -3.44 20.23
N HIS A 102 -10.24 -4.66 20.03
CA HIS A 102 -9.80 -5.86 20.77
C HIS A 102 -8.33 -6.26 20.50
N ARG A 103 -7.68 -5.66 19.49
CA ARG A 103 -6.26 -5.84 19.11
C ARG A 103 -5.46 -4.54 19.10
N ALA A 104 -6.03 -3.41 19.52
CA ALA A 104 -5.36 -2.11 19.50
C ALA A 104 -4.06 -2.10 20.32
N HIS A 105 -3.98 -2.90 21.40
CA HIS A 105 -2.79 -3.04 22.24
C HIS A 105 -1.55 -3.59 21.50
N LEU A 106 -1.72 -4.29 20.36
CA LEU A 106 -0.61 -4.78 19.55
C LEU A 106 0.01 -3.66 18.67
N GLY A 107 -0.73 -2.57 18.47
CA GLY A 107 -0.35 -1.47 17.58
C GLY A 107 -0.45 -1.82 16.10
N SER A 108 -0.23 -0.81 15.27
CA SER A 108 -0.18 -0.93 13.81
C SER A 108 1.02 -1.76 13.36
N ILE A 109 0.85 -2.51 12.27
CA ILE A 109 1.96 -3.19 11.57
C ILE A 109 2.57 -2.19 10.58
N PRO A 110 3.82 -1.73 10.75
CA PRO A 110 4.41 -0.75 9.83
C PRO A 110 4.34 -1.18 8.36
N SER A 111 3.99 -0.26 7.45
CA SER A 111 3.80 -0.52 6.01
C SER A 111 5.03 -1.17 5.35
N ARG A 112 6.24 -0.88 5.84
CA ARG A 112 7.48 -1.54 5.38
C ARG A 112 7.42 -3.07 5.44
N TYR A 113 6.67 -3.66 6.38
CA TYR A 113 6.49 -5.11 6.44
C TYR A 113 5.54 -5.63 5.37
N MET A 114 4.58 -4.84 4.90
CA MET A 114 3.75 -5.22 3.74
C MET A 114 4.61 -5.27 2.47
N VAL A 115 5.43 -4.24 2.25
CA VAL A 115 6.39 -4.19 1.13
C VAL A 115 7.37 -5.37 1.19
N ALA A 116 7.99 -5.60 2.36
CA ALA A 116 8.93 -6.70 2.55
C ALA A 116 8.28 -8.08 2.35
N THR A 117 7.05 -8.27 2.82
CA THR A 117 6.33 -9.54 2.66
C THR A 117 6.01 -9.82 1.19
N ILE A 118 5.55 -8.80 0.46
CA ILE A 118 5.29 -8.95 -0.98
C ILE A 118 6.58 -9.27 -1.73
N SER A 119 7.67 -8.58 -1.43
CA SER A 119 8.98 -8.88 -2.02
C SER A 119 9.45 -10.31 -1.71
N TYR A 120 9.28 -10.77 -0.46
CA TYR A 120 9.64 -12.13 -0.06
C TYR A 120 8.83 -13.19 -0.81
N ILE A 121 7.52 -12.98 -0.94
CA ILE A 121 6.63 -13.87 -1.72
C ILE A 121 7.03 -13.89 -3.20
N GLN A 122 7.35 -12.74 -3.79
CA GLN A 122 7.82 -12.67 -5.19
C GLN A 122 9.07 -13.53 -5.41
N THR A 123 10.06 -13.42 -4.52
CA THR A 123 11.29 -14.23 -4.63
C THR A 123 11.03 -15.72 -4.41
N ALA A 124 10.15 -16.09 -3.47
CA ALA A 124 9.81 -17.48 -3.23
C ALA A 124 9.04 -18.11 -4.40
N LEU A 125 8.14 -17.34 -5.05
CA LEU A 125 7.44 -17.78 -6.25
C LEU A 125 8.40 -17.98 -7.42
N ASN A 126 9.37 -17.08 -7.60
CA ASN A 126 10.41 -17.25 -8.61
C ASN A 126 11.19 -18.57 -8.42
N ASP A 127 11.56 -18.89 -7.18
CA ASP A 127 12.25 -20.13 -6.86
C ASP A 127 11.38 -21.37 -7.10
N ILE A 128 10.07 -21.28 -6.83
CA ILE A 128 9.11 -22.35 -7.15
C ILE A 128 9.06 -22.55 -8.66
N PHE A 129 8.82 -21.50 -9.45
CA PHE A 129 8.70 -21.63 -10.89
C PHE A 129 9.99 -22.13 -11.56
N PHE A 130 11.16 -21.69 -11.08
CA PHE A 130 12.43 -22.18 -11.58
C PHE A 130 12.65 -23.68 -11.35
N LYS A 131 12.07 -24.26 -10.29
CA LYS A 131 12.17 -25.70 -10.00
C LYS A 131 11.14 -26.53 -10.76
N GLU A 132 9.97 -25.97 -11.00
CA GLU A 132 8.79 -26.70 -11.52
C GLU A 132 8.68 -26.67 -13.04
N TYR A 133 9.29 -25.68 -13.72
CA TYR A 133 9.25 -25.58 -15.18
C TYR A 133 10.55 -26.05 -15.83
N ASP A 134 10.42 -26.75 -16.97
CA ASP A 134 11.55 -27.32 -17.71
C ASP A 134 12.42 -26.24 -18.38
N THR A 135 11.83 -25.08 -18.69
CA THR A 135 12.53 -23.99 -19.37
C THR A 135 12.59 -22.73 -18.53
N ALA A 136 13.73 -22.04 -18.61
CA ALA A 136 13.91 -20.74 -17.94
C ALA A 136 12.93 -19.68 -18.44
N GLU A 137 12.51 -19.76 -19.70
CA GLU A 137 11.55 -18.82 -20.29
C GLU A 137 10.14 -18.97 -19.68
N GLU A 138 9.67 -20.20 -19.45
CA GLU A 138 8.39 -20.45 -18.80
C GLU A 138 8.40 -20.00 -17.34
N ALA A 139 9.49 -20.30 -16.62
CA ALA A 139 9.68 -19.88 -15.24
C ALA A 139 9.72 -18.35 -15.09
N ASP A 140 10.47 -17.66 -15.96
CA ASP A 140 10.55 -16.20 -15.97
C ASP A 140 9.18 -15.57 -16.28
N ARG A 141 8.49 -16.08 -17.30
CA ARG A 141 7.17 -15.58 -17.69
C ARG A 141 6.15 -15.71 -16.55
N ALA A 142 6.16 -16.83 -15.82
CA ALA A 142 5.33 -17.01 -14.63
C ALA A 142 5.70 -16.01 -13.53
N SER A 143 7.00 -15.90 -13.22
CA SER A 143 7.53 -14.99 -12.19
C SER A 143 7.16 -13.53 -12.44
N VAL A 144 7.29 -13.07 -13.69
CA VAL A 144 6.93 -11.70 -14.10
C VAL A 144 5.44 -11.46 -13.94
N ALA A 145 4.58 -12.38 -14.41
CA ALA A 145 3.14 -12.22 -14.33
C ALA A 145 2.66 -12.14 -12.87
N TRP A 146 3.14 -13.04 -12.00
CA TRP A 146 2.83 -13.02 -10.58
C TRP A 146 3.38 -11.78 -9.87
N SER A 147 4.58 -11.33 -10.23
CA SER A 147 5.16 -10.11 -9.67
C SER A 147 4.29 -8.88 -9.97
N LYS A 148 3.78 -8.74 -11.21
CA LYS A 148 2.86 -7.66 -11.59
C LYS A 148 1.58 -7.69 -10.75
N LEU A 149 0.95 -8.87 -10.60
CA LEU A 149 -0.24 -9.03 -9.76
C LEU A 149 0.04 -8.62 -8.30
N LEU A 150 1.14 -9.09 -7.73
CA LEU A 150 1.52 -8.79 -6.35
C LEU A 150 1.80 -7.29 -6.14
N MET A 151 2.39 -6.60 -7.12
CA MET A 151 2.57 -5.15 -7.05
C MET A 151 1.25 -4.38 -7.12
N VAL A 152 0.32 -4.81 -7.97
CA VAL A 152 -1.04 -4.24 -8.02
C VAL A 152 -1.79 -4.45 -6.70
N GLN A 153 -1.61 -5.60 -6.05
CA GLN A 153 -2.19 -5.83 -4.73
C GLN A 153 -1.49 -5.02 -3.63
N LEU A 154 -0.17 -4.85 -3.70
CA LEU A 154 0.59 -4.04 -2.76
C LEU A 154 0.13 -2.58 -2.76
N ASP A 155 -0.12 -1.99 -3.93
CA ASP A 155 -0.70 -0.64 -4.06
C ASP A 155 -1.97 -0.49 -3.21
N VAL A 156 -2.90 -1.42 -3.36
CA VAL A 156 -4.18 -1.42 -2.64
C VAL A 156 -4.01 -1.68 -1.15
N LEU A 157 -3.09 -2.57 -0.78
CA LEU A 157 -2.75 -2.80 0.63
C LEU A 157 -2.21 -1.53 1.27
N LEU A 158 -1.32 -0.81 0.57
CA LEU A 158 -0.72 0.43 1.03
C LEU A 158 -1.71 1.59 1.07
N ALA A 159 -2.76 1.60 0.24
CA ALA A 159 -3.84 2.57 0.36
C ALA A 159 -4.52 2.52 1.75
N GLY A 160 -4.53 1.36 2.41
CA GLY A 160 -5.00 1.25 3.79
C GLY A 160 -4.09 1.91 4.84
N TYR A 161 -2.87 2.31 4.47
CA TYR A 161 -1.87 2.96 5.34
C TYR A 161 -1.74 4.46 5.11
N MET A 162 -2.17 4.94 3.94
CA MET A 162 -1.98 6.34 3.57
C MET A 162 -3.05 7.21 4.22
N ASN A 163 -2.60 8.30 4.83
CA ASN A 163 -3.45 9.44 5.18
C ASN A 163 -3.15 10.66 4.29
N ASP A 164 -2.19 10.52 3.36
CA ASP A 164 -1.69 11.63 2.55
C ASP A 164 -2.69 11.96 1.43
N THR A 165 -3.05 13.24 1.34
CA THR A 165 -3.80 13.79 0.21
C THR A 165 -2.77 14.26 -0.82
N PRO A 166 -2.81 13.80 -2.09
CA PRO A 166 -1.94 14.33 -3.13
C PRO A 166 -2.05 15.86 -3.19
N THR A 167 -0.92 16.56 -3.11
CA THR A 167 -0.88 18.01 -3.26
C THR A 167 -0.80 18.36 -4.74
N GLU A 168 -1.64 19.29 -5.19
CA GLU A 168 -1.43 19.89 -6.51
C GLU A 168 -0.08 20.63 -6.55
N PRO A 169 0.62 20.62 -7.69
CA PRO A 169 1.82 21.43 -7.84
C PRO A 169 1.45 22.90 -7.61
N GLU A 170 2.18 23.58 -6.71
CA GLU A 170 2.08 25.03 -6.59
C GLU A 170 2.45 25.64 -7.95
N ILE A 171 1.45 26.20 -8.65
CA ILE A 171 1.70 27.04 -9.81
C ILE A 171 2.34 28.31 -9.25
N PRO A 172 3.59 28.66 -9.60
CA PRO A 172 4.20 29.89 -9.13
C PRO A 172 3.30 31.05 -9.54
N GLU A 173 2.83 31.85 -8.57
CA GLU A 173 2.13 33.09 -8.88
C GLU A 173 3.02 33.90 -9.82
N ALA A 174 2.49 34.22 -11.01
CA ALA A 174 3.19 35.09 -11.93
C ALA A 174 3.56 36.39 -11.18
N GLU A 175 4.84 36.72 -11.12
CA GLU A 175 5.31 37.97 -10.54
C GLU A 175 4.53 39.12 -11.17
N VAL A 176 3.57 39.68 -10.42
CA VAL A 176 2.91 40.92 -10.81
C VAL A 176 3.99 41.99 -10.78
N PRO A 177 4.33 42.64 -11.91
CA PRO A 177 5.37 43.66 -11.91
C PRO A 177 4.97 44.75 -10.92
N LYS A 178 5.83 45.01 -9.93
CA LYS A 178 5.63 46.15 -9.04
C LYS A 178 5.61 47.40 -9.91
N ALA A 179 4.45 48.07 -9.95
CA ALA A 179 4.33 49.36 -10.63
C ALA A 179 5.36 50.32 -10.03
N GLU A 180 6.26 50.81 -10.88
CA GLU A 180 7.16 51.91 -10.56
C GLU A 180 6.30 53.15 -10.29
N ILE A 181 6.15 53.50 -9.01
CA ILE A 181 5.53 54.76 -8.63
C ILE A 181 6.58 55.83 -8.88
N THR A 182 6.46 56.52 -10.01
CA THR A 182 7.23 57.72 -10.30
C THR A 182 6.63 58.88 -9.51
N GLU A 183 7.39 59.41 -8.56
CA GLU A 183 7.07 60.67 -7.89
C GLU A 183 7.20 61.82 -8.89
N SER A 184 6.08 62.43 -9.28
CA SER A 184 6.07 63.83 -9.69
C SER A 184 4.70 64.47 -9.48
N GLU A 185 4.69 65.47 -8.59
CA GLU A 185 3.95 66.73 -8.71
C GLU A 185 2.41 66.71 -8.61
N ASN A 186 1.83 67.15 -7.48
CA ASN A 186 1.59 68.57 -7.25
C ASN A 186 0.71 68.85 -6.01
N ASN A 187 1.24 69.76 -5.22
CA ASN A 187 0.63 70.69 -4.27
C ASN A 187 -0.80 71.15 -4.65
N VAL A 188 -1.71 71.28 -3.67
CA VAL A 188 -2.47 72.51 -3.34
C VAL A 188 -3.56 72.22 -2.29
N ALA A 189 -3.43 72.95 -1.18
CA ALA A 189 -4.45 73.51 -0.28
C ALA A 189 -5.62 72.66 0.24
N GLY A 190 -5.83 72.74 1.55
CA GLY A 190 -7.19 72.96 2.05
C GLY A 190 -7.60 72.20 3.30
N ASN A 191 -7.32 72.84 4.43
CA ASN A 191 -8.27 73.02 5.52
C ASN A 191 -8.44 71.93 6.60
N ARG A 192 -8.60 72.47 7.80
CA ARG A 192 -8.67 71.87 9.13
C ARG A 192 -9.99 71.15 9.41
N VAL A 193 -10.01 70.54 10.62
CA VAL A 193 -11.15 70.22 11.52
C VAL A 193 -11.65 68.80 11.30
N GLY A 194 -11.77 67.90 12.27
CA GLY A 194 -11.68 67.93 13.74
C GLY A 194 -12.46 66.72 14.29
N ALA A 195 -12.25 66.40 15.57
CA ALA A 195 -13.14 65.62 16.46
C ALA A 195 -13.40 64.12 16.10
N LYS A 196 -12.85 63.18 16.88
CA LYS A 196 -13.38 62.60 18.14
C LYS A 196 -14.42 61.49 17.94
N THR A 197 -14.07 60.29 18.46
CA THR A 197 -14.89 59.29 19.19
C THR A 197 -16.11 58.71 18.43
N VAL A 198 -16.46 57.42 18.48
CA VAL A 198 -17.00 56.67 19.63
C VAL A 198 -17.04 55.18 19.28
N GLU A 199 -16.82 54.37 20.30
CA GLU A 199 -17.00 52.92 20.39
C GLU A 199 -18.43 52.43 20.06
N THR A 200 -18.53 51.10 20.06
CA THR A 200 -19.61 50.27 20.67
C THR A 200 -20.67 49.60 19.76
N ILE A 201 -20.91 48.33 20.16
CA ILE A 201 -22.12 47.50 20.03
C ILE A 201 -22.19 46.74 18.68
N ASN A 202 -22.26 45.41 18.59
CA ASN A 202 -22.39 44.28 19.54
C ASN A 202 -21.80 43.04 18.86
#